data_AF-A0A939FWG2-F1
#
_entry.id   AF-A0A939FWG2-F1
#
_cell.length_a   1.000
_cell.length_b   1.000
_cell.length_c   1.000
_cell.angle_alpha   90.00
_cell.angle_beta   90.00
_cell.angle_gamma   90.00
#
_symmetry.space_group_name_H-M   'P 1'
#
loop_
_entity.id
_entity.type
_entity.pdbx_description
1 polymer ?
#
loop_
_entity_poly.entity_id
_entity_poly.type
_entity_poly.pdbx_seq_one_letter_code
_entity_poly.pdbx_strand_id
1 'polypeptide(L)' 'MSGGRERKCGACNGDAVTEKEQHSVELDENGNQVAVTHRFVSACSHCSGTGTES' A
#
# COMPACT_ATOMS: atom_id res chain seq x y z
N MET A 1 20.78 8.94 27.02
CA MET A 1 19.48 8.80 26.32
C MET A 1 19.73 9.09 24.84
N SER A 2 20.03 8.06 24.04
CA SER A 2 20.23 8.24 22.60
C SER A 2 18.85 8.34 21.94
N GLY A 3 18.37 9.58 21.75
CA GLY A 3 17.20 9.85 20.93
C GLY A 3 17.57 9.65 19.47
N GLY A 4 17.39 8.43 18.95
CA GLY A 4 17.39 8.20 17.51
C GLY A 4 16.26 9.04 16.92
N ARG A 5 16.59 9.98 16.04
CA ARG A 5 15.56 10.72 15.31
C ARG A 5 14.93 9.75 14.31
N GLU A 6 13.83 9.14 14.71
CA GLU A 6 12.97 8.42 13.77
C GLU A 6 12.66 9.37 12.61
N ARG A 7 13.13 9.00 11.42
CA ARG A 7 12.85 9.79 10.21
C ARG A 7 11.53 9.30 9.64
N LYS A 8 10.77 10.20 9.03
CA LYS A 8 9.58 9.80 8.28
C LYS A 8 9.99 8.83 7.18
N CYS A 9 9.24 7.74 7.02
CA CYS A 9 9.48 6.81 5.94
C CYS A 9 9.32 7.54 4.59
N GLY A 10 10.36 7.54 3.76
CA GLY A 10 10.34 8.24 2.47
C GLY A 10 9.33 7.66 1.47
N ALA A 11 9.04 6.36 1.58
CA ALA A 11 8.14 5.65 0.66
C ALA A 11 6.65 5.98 0.88
N CYS A 12 6.25 6.30 2.11
CA CYS A 12 4.87 6.71 2.44
C CYS A 12 4.79 8.13 2.99
N ASN A 13 5.87 8.91 2.96
CA ASN A 13 5.96 10.27 3.52
C ASN A 13 5.54 10.39 5.00
N GLY A 14 5.56 9.27 5.75
CA GLY A 14 5.11 9.21 7.13
C GLY A 14 3.64 8.84 7.33
N ASP A 15 2.89 8.57 6.26
CA ASP A 15 1.45 8.23 6.36
C ASP A 15 1.22 6.77 6.79
N ALA A 16 2.27 5.97 6.91
CA ALA A 16 2.26 4.55 7.26
C ALA A 16 1.50 3.63 6.28
N VAL A 17 0.76 4.19 5.33
CA VAL A 17 -0.02 3.46 4.33
C VAL A 17 0.35 3.91 2.92
N THR A 18 0.00 3.07 1.95
CA THR A 18 0.14 3.33 0.52
C THR A 18 -1.12 2.88 -0.20
N GLU A 19 -1.55 3.68 -1.18
CA GLU A 19 -2.59 3.27 -2.11
C GLU A 19 -2.01 2.30 -3.14
N LYS A 20 -2.76 1.23 -3.43
CA LYS A 20 -2.40 0.23 -4.42
C LYS A 20 -3.55 0.04 -5.39
N GLU A 21 -3.19 -0.17 -6.64
CA GLU A 21 -4.10 -0.54 -7.71
C GLU A 21 -3.69 -1.93 -8.22
N GLN A 22 -4.65 -2.84 -8.28
CA GLN A 22 -4.47 -4.18 -8.83
C GLN A 22 -5.40 -4.35 -10.02
N HIS A 23 -4.83 -4.72 -11.16
CA HIS A 23 -5.59 -5.06 -12.35
C HIS A 23 -5.73 -6.58 -12.45
N SER A 24 -6.97 -7.04 -12.58
CA SER A 24 -7.33 -8.45 -12.74
C SER A 24 -8.27 -8.62 -13.93
N VAL A 25 -8.36 -9.86 -14.43
CA VAL A 25 -9.45 -10.28 -15.32
C VAL A 25 -10.29 -11.27 -14.54
N GLU A 26 -11.59 -10.99 -14.45
CA GLU A 26 -12.56 -11.80 -13.71
C GLU A 26 -13.68 -12.25 -14.64
N LEU A 27 -14.48 -13.22 -14.21
CA LEU A 27 -15.65 -13.66 -14.95
C LEU A 27 -16.90 -12.95 -14.41
N ASP A 28 -17.71 -12.41 -15.31
CA ASP A 28 -19.05 -11.92 -14.97
C ASP A 28 -20.02 -13.07 -14.69
N GLU A 29 -21.27 -12.74 -14.31
CA GLU A 29 -22.32 -13.73 -14.06
C GLU A 29 -22.67 -14.61 -15.27
N ASN A 30 -22.30 -14.18 -16.48
CA ASN A 30 -22.53 -14.88 -17.74
C ASN A 30 -21.30 -15.66 -18.22
N GLY A 31 -20.19 -15.62 -17.48
CA GLY A 31 -18.93 -16.27 -17.84
C GLY A 31 -18.06 -15.49 -18.83
N ASN A 32 -18.32 -14.20 -19.05
CA ASN A 32 -17.47 -13.34 -19.87
C ASN A 32 -16.30 -12.81 -19.06
N GLN A 33 -15.13 -12.71 -19.70
CA GLN A 33 -13.97 -12.06 -19.11
C GLN A 33 -14.15 -10.54 -19.09
N VAL A 34 -14.04 -9.96 -17.90
CA VAL A 34 -14.11 -8.52 -17.68
C VAL A 34 -12.84 -8.03 -17.00
N ALA A 35 -12.32 -6.88 -17.44
CA ALA A 35 -11.20 -6.23 -16.78
C ALA A 35 -11.69 -5.52 -15.52
N VAL A 36 -11.11 -5.87 -14.36
CA VAL A 36 -11.45 -5.30 -13.07
C VAL A 36 -10.23 -4.60 -12.50
N THR A 37 -10.45 -3.44 -11.87
CA THR A 37 -9.41 -2.67 -11.19
C THR A 37 -9.80 -2.52 -9.73
N HIS A 38 -9.01 -3.14 -8.85
CA HIS A 38 -9.18 -3.06 -7.40
C HIS A 38 -8.26 -2.00 -6.83
N ARG A 39 -8.84 -1.00 -6.16
CA ARG A 39 -8.09 0.00 -5.41
C ARG A 39 -8.23 -0.29 -3.92
N PHE A 40 -7.10 -0.37 -3.23
CA PHE A 40 -7.09 -0.59 -1.79
C PHE A 40 -5.91 0.11 -1.13
N VAL A 41 -6.08 0.42 0.15
CA VAL A 41 -5.02 0.97 1.00
C VAL A 41 -4.38 -0.19 1.74
N SER A 42 -3.06 -0.23 1.79
CA SER A 42 -2.32 -1.21 2.58
C SER A 42 -1.18 -0.55 3.33
N ALA A 43 -0.72 -1.19 4.40
CA ALA A 43 0.46 -0.75 5.13
C ALA A 43 1.65 -0.57 4.17
N CYS A 44 2.39 0.52 4.36
CA CYS A 44 3.60 0.77 3.60
C CYS A 44 4.57 -0.37 3.85
N SER A 45 4.91 -1.11 2.79
CA SER A 45 5.75 -2.29 2.89
C SER A 45 7.20 -1.97 3.27
N HIS A 46 7.62 -0.71 3.11
CA HIS A 46 8.97 -0.27 3.47
C HIS A 46 9.14 -0.07 4.99
N CYS A 47 8.14 0.52 5.65
CA CYS A 47 8.18 0.75 7.09
C CYS A 47 7.26 -0.19 7.88
N SER A 48 6.70 -1.23 7.23
CA SER A 48 5.74 -2.16 7.84
C SER A 48 4.58 -1.47 8.57
N GLY A 49 4.14 -0.31 8.08
CA GLY A 49 3.07 0.46 8.71
C GLY A 49 3.45 1.31 9.93
N THR A 50 4.74 1.55 10.20
CA THR A 50 5.15 2.44 11.30
C THR A 50 5.13 3.93 10.93
N GLY A 51 5.20 4.26 9.64
CA GLY A 51 5.37 5.64 9.17
C GLY A 51 6.78 6.20 9.40
N THR A 52 7.69 5.41 9.97
CA THR A 52 9.05 5.83 10.30
C THR A 52 10.08 4.83 9.80
N GLU A 53 11.25 5.34 9.45
CA GLU A 53 12.44 4.55 9.11
C GLU A 53 13.58 4.92 10.06
N SER A 54 14.35 3.91 10.44
CA SER A 54 15.50 4.02 11.33
C SER A 54 16.75 4.45 10.57
#